data_AF-A0A8C7EAH3-F1
#
_entry.id   AF-A0A8C7EAH3-F1
#
_cell.length_a   1.000
_cell.length_b   1.000
_cell.length_c   1.000
_cell.angle_alpha   90.00
_cell.angle_beta   90.00
_cell.angle_gamma   90.00
#
_symmetry.space_group_name_H-M   'P 1'
#
loop_
_entity.id
_entity.type
_entity.pdbx_description
1 polymer ?
#
loop_
_entity_poly.entity_id
_entity_poly.type
_entity_poly.pdbx_seq_one_letter_code
_entity_poly.pdbx_strand_id
1 'polypeptide(L)'
;LAAPGAKLSKYSLVEDVALHFTCLMDRLNEQRLFQPDLCDVDIVLVQQKSIFPAHKGVLAAYSQFFHSLFTQNKQLQRVELSLEALTSQGLQQILNFIYTSKLLVNSCNVQDVLNAAAVLQMNNIASSCQDLLDTRSLSLAMASDMALPAEGCPNGEARRLGVGDVGLSPLPLCLQRHCANAQTLCVLLLMDGRCFWKMTFLQSN
;
A
#
# COMPACT_ATOMS: atom_id res chain seq x y z
N LEU A 1 20.90 37.88 51.17
CA LEU A 1 19.54 37.63 50.64
C LEU A 1 19.69 37.03 49.24
N ALA A 2 19.40 35.73 49.07
CA ALA A 2 19.39 35.08 47.76
C ALA A 2 17.96 35.06 47.21
N ALA A 3 17.78 35.49 45.96
CA ALA A 3 16.47 35.54 45.29
C ALA A 3 15.98 34.12 44.92
N PRO A 4 14.68 33.81 45.08
CA PRO A 4 14.15 32.48 44.80
C PRO A 4 13.87 32.29 43.30
N GLY A 5 14.49 31.24 42.74
CA GLY A 5 13.90 30.34 41.74
C GLY A 5 13.32 30.96 40.48
N ALA A 6 14.17 31.29 39.50
CA ALA A 6 13.74 31.39 38.12
C ALA A 6 13.23 30.01 37.65
N LYS A 7 11.90 29.85 37.57
CA LYS A 7 11.26 28.64 37.07
C LYS A 7 11.41 28.64 35.55
N LEU A 8 12.37 27.89 35.02
CA LEU A 8 12.52 27.68 33.59
C LEU A 8 11.30 26.90 33.08
N SER A 9 10.44 27.54 32.31
CA SER A 9 9.32 26.86 31.67
C SER A 9 9.85 25.92 30.59
N LYS A 10 9.71 24.60 30.80
CA LYS A 10 9.88 23.62 29.72
C LYS A 10 8.65 23.72 28.83
N TYR A 11 8.82 24.27 27.64
CA TYR A 11 7.85 24.16 26.54
C TYR A 11 8.20 22.90 25.74
N SER A 12 7.24 21.98 25.65
CA SER A 12 7.29 20.85 24.72
C SER A 12 6.30 21.15 23.61
N LEU A 13 6.79 21.34 22.39
CA LEU A 13 5.92 21.36 21.21
C LEU A 13 5.51 19.90 20.96
N VAL A 14 4.28 19.55 21.34
CA VAL A 14 3.70 18.26 20.98
C VAL A 14 3.01 18.45 19.64
N GLU A 15 3.75 18.23 18.55
CA GLU A 15 3.11 18.07 17.25
C GLU A 15 2.28 16.78 17.25
N ASP A 16 1.15 16.79 16.54
CA ASP A 16 0.40 15.57 16.27
C ASP A 16 1.32 14.58 15.52
N VAL A 17 1.53 13.40 16.12
CA VAL A 17 2.48 12.40 15.60
C VAL A 17 2.15 11.98 14.17
N ALA A 18 0.85 11.92 13.82
CA ALA A 18 0.43 11.56 12.47
C ALA A 18 0.69 12.69 11.47
N LEU A 19 0.52 13.96 11.87
CA LEU A 19 0.92 15.10 11.05
C LEU A 19 2.43 15.15 10.84
N HIS A 20 3.20 14.95 11.91
CA HIS A 20 4.66 14.95 11.85
C HIS A 20 5.18 13.92 10.84
N PHE A 21 4.69 12.67 10.92
CA PHE A 21 5.08 11.62 9.97
C PHE A 21 4.64 11.92 8.54
N THR A 22 3.41 12.43 8.36
CA THR A 22 2.90 12.80 7.02
C THR A 22 3.82 13.85 6.38
N CYS A 23 4.10 14.95 7.09
CA CYS A 23 4.97 16.01 6.61
C CYS A 23 6.39 15.53 6.31
N LEU A 24 6.95 14.65 7.14
CA LEU A 24 8.28 14.07 6.91
C LEU A 24 8.31 13.23 5.63
N MET A 25 7.35 12.32 5.46
CA MET A 25 7.28 11.45 4.30
C MET A 25 7.00 12.24 3.02
N ASP A 26 6.17 13.27 3.08
CA ASP A 26 5.92 14.17 1.94
C ASP A 26 7.22 14.87 1.52
N ARG A 27 8.02 15.38 2.47
CA ARG A 27 9.32 16.00 2.18
C ARG A 27 10.33 15.01 1.59
N LEU A 28 10.40 13.79 2.11
CA LEU A 28 11.26 12.73 1.54
C LEU A 28 10.82 12.37 0.11
N ASN A 29 9.51 12.41 -0.16
CA ASN A 29 8.98 12.17 -1.49
C ASN A 29 9.32 13.32 -2.46
N GLU A 30 9.24 14.58 -2.00
CA GLU A 30 9.68 15.75 -2.77
C GLU A 30 11.17 15.68 -3.10
N GLN A 31 12.01 15.29 -2.14
CA GLN A 31 13.45 15.08 -2.37
C GLN A 31 13.68 14.05 -3.46
N ARG A 32 13.01 12.91 -3.36
CA ARG A 32 13.07 11.83 -4.35
C ARG A 32 12.72 12.27 -5.76
N LEU A 33 11.70 13.13 -5.90
CA LEU A 33 11.14 13.53 -7.20
C LEU A 33 11.85 14.74 -7.82
N PHE A 34 12.32 15.68 -7.00
CA PHE A 34 12.75 17.00 -7.48
C PHE A 34 14.17 17.39 -7.01
N GLN A 35 14.77 16.66 -6.08
CA GLN A 35 16.10 16.97 -5.52
C GLN A 35 16.97 15.69 -5.46
N PRO A 36 17.32 15.10 -6.62
CA PRO A 36 18.05 13.83 -6.68
C PRO A 36 19.42 13.88 -5.98
N ASP A 37 20.03 15.05 -5.82
CA ASP A 37 21.29 15.23 -5.08
C ASP A 37 21.17 14.90 -3.58
N LEU A 38 19.95 14.83 -3.04
CA LEU A 38 19.67 14.41 -1.66
C LEU A 38 19.38 12.91 -1.53
N CYS A 39 19.28 12.19 -2.66
CA CYS A 39 19.16 10.74 -2.68
C CYS A 39 20.56 10.09 -2.62
N ASP A 40 20.65 8.94 -1.97
CA ASP A 40 21.93 8.22 -1.75
C ASP A 40 21.97 6.87 -2.47
N VAL A 41 21.00 6.61 -3.35
CA VAL A 41 20.99 5.47 -4.28
C VAL A 41 20.14 5.74 -5.52
N ASP A 42 20.61 5.27 -6.66
CA ASP A 42 19.84 5.16 -7.89
C ASP A 42 19.41 3.71 -8.14
N ILE A 43 18.10 3.46 -8.28
CA ILE A 43 17.60 2.18 -8.81
C ILE A 43 17.48 2.30 -10.32
N VAL A 44 18.12 1.39 -11.04
CA VAL A 44 18.21 1.44 -12.49
C VAL A 44 17.59 0.19 -13.08
N LEU A 45 16.55 0.36 -13.89
CA LEU A 45 16.04 -0.73 -14.71
C LEU A 45 16.80 -0.74 -16.03
N VAL A 46 17.73 -1.69 -16.17
CA VAL A 46 18.72 -1.70 -17.26
C VAL A 46 18.05 -1.78 -18.63
N GLN A 47 16.99 -2.59 -18.74
CA GLN A 47 16.30 -2.83 -20.01
C GLN A 47 15.45 -1.62 -20.44
N GLN A 48 14.73 -0.99 -19.51
CA GLN A 48 13.92 0.20 -19.80
C GLN A 48 14.72 1.51 -19.76
N LYS A 49 16.02 1.46 -19.41
CA LYS A 49 16.91 2.62 -19.26
C LYS A 49 16.33 3.71 -18.35
N SER A 50 15.57 3.31 -17.34
CA SER A 50 14.96 4.21 -16.37
C SER A 50 15.77 4.24 -15.08
N ILE A 51 15.86 5.42 -14.48
CA ILE A 51 16.61 5.68 -13.25
C ILE A 51 15.63 6.26 -12.24
N PHE A 52 15.67 5.74 -11.02
CA PHE A 52 14.84 6.15 -9.91
C PHE A 52 15.74 6.50 -8.72
N PRO A 53 16.01 7.80 -8.50
CA PRO A 53 16.66 8.26 -7.28
C PRO A 53 15.82 7.87 -6.06
N ALA A 54 16.48 7.48 -4.96
CA ALA A 54 15.82 7.11 -3.72
C ALA A 54 16.76 7.23 -2.50
N HIS A 55 16.17 7.08 -1.31
CA HIS A 55 16.90 7.01 -0.04
C HIS A 55 17.00 5.56 0.45
N LYS A 56 18.22 5.06 0.66
CA LYS A 56 18.51 3.71 1.16
C LYS A 56 17.77 3.40 2.45
N GLY A 57 17.76 4.33 3.39
CA GLY A 57 17.11 4.16 4.69
C GLY A 57 15.61 3.93 4.56
N VAL A 58 14.95 4.70 3.69
CA VAL A 58 13.50 4.59 3.44
C VAL A 58 13.18 3.25 2.76
N LEU A 59 13.96 2.88 1.74
CA LEU A 59 13.79 1.61 1.03
C LEU A 59 14.03 0.39 1.95
N ALA A 60 15.10 0.41 2.74
CA ALA A 60 15.44 -0.66 3.68
C ALA A 60 14.41 -0.81 4.81
N ALA A 61 13.71 0.25 5.18
CA ALA A 61 12.64 0.19 6.19
C ALA A 61 11.40 -0.56 5.68
N TYR A 62 11.13 -0.53 4.37
CA TYR A 62 9.92 -1.11 3.78
C TYR A 62 10.15 -2.43 3.02
N SER A 63 11.39 -2.76 2.66
CA SER A 63 11.71 -3.93 1.84
C SER A 63 12.91 -4.70 2.41
N GLN A 64 12.68 -5.98 2.70
CA GLN A 64 13.74 -6.89 3.15
C GLN A 64 14.82 -7.09 2.09
N PHE A 65 14.47 -7.02 0.81
CA PHE A 65 15.42 -7.06 -0.30
C PHE A 65 16.41 -5.91 -0.19
N PHE A 66 15.91 -4.67 -0.11
CA PHE A 66 16.77 -3.48 0.03
C PHE A 66 17.53 -3.45 1.35
N HIS A 67 16.90 -3.86 2.44
CA HIS A 67 17.55 -3.99 3.75
C HIS A 67 18.80 -4.89 3.68
N SER A 68 18.63 -6.09 3.11
CA SER A 68 19.72 -7.06 2.99
C SER A 68 20.81 -6.55 2.04
N LEU A 69 20.40 -5.98 0.90
CA LEU A 69 21.31 -5.45 -0.12
C LEU A 69 22.21 -4.33 0.43
N PHE A 70 21.62 -3.33 1.10
CA PHE A 70 22.36 -2.17 1.61
C PHE A 70 23.15 -2.49 2.88
N THR A 71 22.73 -3.47 3.67
CA THR A 71 23.52 -3.96 4.81
C THR A 71 24.81 -4.63 4.36
N GLN A 72 24.74 -5.43 3.29
CA GLN A 72 25.91 -6.11 2.71
C GLN A 72 26.80 -5.13 1.93
N ASN A 73 26.21 -4.13 1.27
CA ASN A 73 26.92 -3.20 0.39
C ASN A 73 26.66 -1.74 0.75
N LYS A 74 27.25 -1.27 1.85
CA LYS A 74 27.00 0.09 2.39
C LYS A 74 27.34 1.23 1.42
N GLN A 75 28.40 1.05 0.62
CA GLN A 75 28.87 2.03 -0.36
C GLN A 75 28.14 1.97 -1.71
N LEU A 76 27.16 1.08 -1.87
CA LEU A 76 26.44 0.89 -3.13
C LEU A 76 25.58 2.11 -3.45
N GLN A 77 25.96 2.92 -4.44
CA GLN A 77 25.19 4.10 -4.86
C GLN A 77 24.23 3.81 -6.03
N ARG A 78 24.28 2.60 -6.59
CA ARG A 78 23.53 2.21 -7.78
C ARG A 78 23.08 0.76 -7.66
N VAL A 79 21.80 0.50 -7.88
CA VAL A 79 21.18 -0.82 -7.89
C VAL A 79 20.67 -1.09 -9.29
N GLU A 80 21.32 -2.00 -10.01
CA GLU A 80 20.91 -2.37 -11.36
C GLU A 80 20.00 -3.60 -11.31
N LEU A 81 18.79 -3.46 -11.81
CA LEU A 81 17.80 -4.53 -11.92
C LEU A 81 17.57 -4.81 -13.41
N SER A 82 17.91 -6.03 -13.84
CA SER A 82 17.85 -6.47 -15.24
C SER A 82 16.79 -7.54 -15.48
N LEU A 83 15.77 -7.61 -14.63
CA LEU A 83 14.68 -8.58 -14.71
C LEU A 83 13.62 -8.12 -15.72
N GLU A 84 13.37 -8.91 -16.76
CA GLU A 84 12.37 -8.62 -17.80
C GLU A 84 10.97 -8.39 -17.24
N ALA A 85 10.61 -9.15 -16.20
CA ALA A 85 9.32 -9.05 -15.54
C ALA A 85 9.12 -7.74 -14.75
N LEU A 86 10.20 -7.01 -14.45
CA LEU A 86 10.16 -5.76 -13.69
C LEU A 86 10.05 -4.56 -14.62
N THR A 87 8.89 -3.90 -14.62
CA THR A 87 8.64 -2.73 -15.45
C THR A 87 8.78 -1.42 -14.67
N SER A 88 9.08 -0.32 -15.38
CA SER A 88 9.13 1.03 -14.80
C SER A 88 7.82 1.40 -14.10
N GLN A 89 6.68 0.99 -14.65
CA GLN A 89 5.37 1.26 -14.07
C GLN A 89 5.17 0.51 -12.76
N GLY A 90 5.51 -0.79 -12.71
CA GLY A 90 5.43 -1.58 -11.48
C GLY A 90 6.33 -1.02 -10.38
N LEU A 91 7.60 -0.74 -10.70
CA LEU A 91 8.54 -0.14 -9.74
C LEU A 91 8.07 1.24 -9.26
N GLN A 92 7.57 2.09 -10.16
CA GLN A 92 7.05 3.41 -9.80
C GLN A 92 5.90 3.33 -8.79
N GLN A 93 4.98 2.36 -8.96
CA GLN A 93 3.89 2.16 -8.00
C GLN A 93 4.41 1.71 -6.62
N ILE A 94 5.40 0.81 -6.59
CA ILE A 94 6.02 0.40 -5.33
C ILE A 94 6.72 1.58 -4.64
N LEU A 95 7.49 2.39 -5.38
CA LEU A 95 8.14 3.57 -4.82
C LEU A 95 7.12 4.61 -4.34
N ASN A 96 6.04 4.83 -5.09
CA ASN A 96 4.96 5.71 -4.65
C ASN A 96 4.33 5.20 -3.35
N PHE A 97 4.10 3.89 -3.24
CA PHE A 97 3.58 3.29 -2.01
C PHE A 97 4.53 3.49 -0.82
N ILE A 98 5.82 3.23 -0.99
CA ILE A 98 6.82 3.40 0.08
C ILE A 98 6.82 4.85 0.61
N TYR A 99 6.72 5.83 -0.29
CA TYR A 99 6.85 7.24 0.09
C TYR A 99 5.52 7.92 0.46
N THR A 100 4.38 7.38 0.04
CA THR A 100 3.06 8.05 0.23
C THR A 100 2.02 7.17 0.92
N SER A 101 2.35 5.90 1.16
CA SER A 101 1.40 4.85 1.61
C SER A 101 0.20 4.63 0.69
N LYS A 102 0.26 5.09 -0.57
CA LYS A 102 -0.79 4.92 -1.57
C LYS A 102 -0.29 4.03 -2.71
N LEU A 103 -1.02 2.95 -2.98
CA LEU A 103 -0.78 2.04 -4.09
C LEU A 103 -1.99 2.04 -5.02
N LEU A 104 -1.78 2.38 -6.29
CA LEU A 104 -2.86 2.45 -7.29
C LEU A 104 -2.79 1.22 -8.20
N VAL A 105 -3.67 0.25 -7.96
CA VAL A 105 -3.76 -1.00 -8.71
C VAL A 105 -5.06 -1.06 -9.52
N ASN A 106 -4.97 -1.44 -10.80
CA ASN A 106 -6.07 -1.58 -11.74
C ASN A 106 -5.85 -2.77 -12.68
N SER A 107 -6.68 -2.93 -13.71
CA SER A 107 -6.59 -4.07 -14.64
C SER A 107 -5.38 -4.07 -15.54
N CYS A 108 -4.86 -2.90 -15.86
CA CYS A 108 -3.74 -2.75 -16.76
C CYS A 108 -2.40 -2.94 -16.04
N ASN A 109 -2.32 -2.66 -14.73
CA ASN A 109 -1.05 -2.59 -14.01
C ASN A 109 -0.83 -3.65 -12.91
N VAL A 110 -1.85 -4.44 -12.55
CA VAL A 110 -1.75 -5.37 -11.41
C VAL A 110 -0.63 -6.40 -11.57
N GLN A 111 -0.36 -6.88 -12.79
CA GLN A 111 0.72 -7.83 -13.05
C GLN A 111 2.09 -7.19 -12.86
N ASP A 112 2.26 -5.95 -13.31
CA ASP A 112 3.50 -5.19 -13.13
C ASP A 112 3.80 -4.95 -11.65
N VAL A 113 2.77 -4.57 -10.88
CA VAL A 113 2.89 -4.33 -9.44
C VAL A 113 3.19 -5.63 -8.70
N LEU A 114 2.54 -6.74 -9.08
CA LEU A 114 2.83 -8.06 -8.55
C LEU A 114 4.30 -8.45 -8.77
N ASN A 115 4.79 -8.35 -10.01
CA ASN A 115 6.17 -8.69 -10.34
C ASN A 115 7.17 -7.83 -9.55
N ALA A 116 6.90 -6.52 -9.46
CA ALA A 116 7.74 -5.62 -8.67
C ALA A 116 7.74 -5.97 -7.17
N ALA A 117 6.56 -6.22 -6.59
CA ALA A 117 6.43 -6.62 -5.20
C ALA A 117 7.16 -7.95 -4.90
N ALA A 118 7.07 -8.92 -5.81
CA ALA A 118 7.74 -10.22 -5.66
C ALA A 118 9.27 -10.06 -5.68
N VAL A 119 9.81 -9.33 -6.66
CA VAL A 119 11.27 -9.06 -6.76
C VAL A 119 11.77 -8.33 -5.51
N LEU A 120 11.02 -7.34 -5.04
CA LEU A 120 11.38 -6.52 -3.88
C LEU A 120 11.01 -7.15 -2.53
N GLN A 121 10.57 -8.42 -2.53
CA GLN A 121 10.21 -9.20 -1.34
C GLN A 121 9.13 -8.52 -0.46
N MET A 122 8.17 -7.86 -1.10
CA MET A 122 7.01 -7.22 -0.46
C MET A 122 5.81 -8.17 -0.49
N ASN A 123 5.92 -9.28 0.23
CA ASN A 123 5.00 -10.43 0.14
C ASN A 123 3.51 -10.06 0.36
N ASN A 124 3.23 -9.11 1.26
CA ASN A 124 1.85 -8.67 1.51
C ASN A 124 1.23 -8.03 0.25
N ILE A 125 1.99 -7.18 -0.44
CA ILE A 125 1.54 -6.54 -1.69
C ILE A 125 1.42 -7.57 -2.80
N ALA A 126 2.40 -8.48 -2.92
CA ALA A 126 2.38 -9.54 -3.92
C ALA A 126 1.15 -10.45 -3.76
N SER A 127 0.88 -10.91 -2.53
CA SER A 127 -0.31 -11.74 -2.23
C SER A 127 -1.60 -11.01 -2.61
N SER A 128 -1.76 -9.75 -2.21
CA SER A 128 -2.96 -8.99 -2.55
C SER A 128 -3.13 -8.78 -4.06
N CYS A 129 -2.04 -8.60 -4.82
CA CYS A 129 -2.11 -8.48 -6.27
C CYS A 129 -2.47 -9.82 -6.94
N GLN A 130 -1.98 -10.94 -6.40
CA GLN A 130 -2.34 -12.28 -6.86
C GLN A 130 -3.84 -12.56 -6.64
N ASP A 131 -4.36 -12.25 -5.45
CA ASP A 131 -5.79 -12.43 -5.14
C ASP A 131 -6.70 -11.64 -6.11
N LEU A 132 -6.26 -10.42 -6.50
CA LEU A 132 -6.96 -9.59 -7.48
C LEU A 132 -6.96 -10.21 -8.89
N LEU A 133 -5.88 -10.89 -9.27
CA LEU A 133 -5.77 -11.60 -10.56
C LEU A 133 -6.62 -12.86 -10.57
N ASP A 134 -6.60 -13.63 -9.49
CA ASP A 134 -7.34 -14.88 -9.37
C ASP A 134 -8.86 -14.62 -9.36
N THR A 135 -9.30 -13.60 -8.60
CA THR A 135 -10.71 -13.17 -8.57
C THR A 135 -11.22 -12.79 -9.96
N ARG A 136 -10.37 -12.15 -10.78
CA ARG A 136 -10.75 -11.81 -12.17
C ARG A 136 -10.83 -13.04 -13.05
N SER A 137 -9.85 -13.94 -12.95
CA SER A 137 -9.85 -15.18 -13.70
C SER A 137 -11.11 -16.01 -13.42
N LEU A 138 -11.56 -16.04 -12.16
CA LEU A 138 -12.84 -16.63 -11.77
C LEU A 138 -14.04 -15.88 -12.34
N SER A 139 -14.06 -14.54 -12.32
CA SER A 139 -15.16 -13.75 -12.89
C SER A 139 -15.32 -13.91 -14.41
N LEU A 140 -14.22 -14.06 -15.15
CA LEU A 140 -14.20 -14.31 -16.59
C LEU A 140 -14.62 -15.75 -16.92
N ALA A 141 -14.18 -16.73 -16.12
CA ALA A 141 -14.61 -18.11 -16.26
C ALA A 141 -16.13 -18.25 -16.04
N MET A 142 -16.69 -17.57 -15.03
CA MET A 142 -18.14 -17.55 -14.79
C MET A 142 -18.92 -16.82 -15.89
N ALA A 143 -18.35 -15.77 -16.50
CA ALA A 143 -18.99 -15.06 -17.60
C ALA A 143 -18.98 -15.85 -18.93
N SER A 144 -17.96 -16.71 -19.14
CA SER A 144 -17.85 -17.54 -20.34
C SER A 144 -18.78 -18.75 -20.33
N ASP A 145 -19.34 -19.13 -19.18
CA ASP A 145 -20.23 -20.30 -19.01
C ASP A 145 -21.73 -19.96 -19.21
N MET A 146 -22.06 -18.71 -19.55
CA MET A 146 -23.43 -18.23 -19.81
C MET A 146 -23.75 -18.13 -21.32
N ALA A 147 -23.38 -19.16 -22.09
CA ALA A 147 -23.91 -19.38 -23.43
C ALA A 147 -24.38 -20.83 -23.60
N LEU A 148 -25.68 -21.07 -23.40
CA LEU A 148 -26.61 -22.00 -24.08
C LEU A 148 -27.82 -22.37 -23.16
N PRO A 149 -28.93 -22.91 -23.70
CA PRO A 149 -30.16 -22.22 -24.07
C PRO A 149 -31.29 -22.37 -23.02
N ALA A 150 -32.40 -21.66 -23.27
CA ALA A 150 -33.66 -21.75 -22.54
C ALA A 150 -34.16 -23.20 -22.43
N GLU A 151 -34.66 -23.59 -21.25
CA GLU A 151 -35.89 -24.39 -21.03
C GLU A 151 -36.17 -24.55 -19.50
N GLY A 152 -37.36 -24.13 -19.05
CA GLY A 152 -38.15 -24.78 -17.98
C GLY A 152 -37.91 -24.47 -16.49
N CYS A 153 -38.73 -23.60 -15.89
CA CYS A 153 -39.05 -23.63 -14.45
C CYS A 153 -40.00 -24.80 -14.12
N PRO A 154 -39.93 -25.37 -12.90
CA PRO A 154 -41.10 -25.24 -12.03
C PRO A 154 -40.82 -25.04 -10.51
N ASN A 155 -41.67 -24.18 -9.93
CA ASN A 155 -42.17 -24.01 -8.56
C ASN A 155 -41.56 -24.78 -7.37
N GLY A 156 -41.37 -24.07 -6.25
CA GLY A 156 -41.34 -24.70 -4.92
C GLY A 156 -40.81 -23.83 -3.76
N GLU A 157 -41.70 -23.01 -3.19
CA GLU A 157 -41.85 -22.65 -1.78
C GLU A 157 -40.68 -22.12 -0.90
N ALA A 158 -40.97 -20.97 -0.30
CA ALA A 158 -40.16 -20.25 0.68
C ALA A 158 -40.06 -20.96 2.04
N ARG A 159 -38.87 -20.95 2.64
CA ARG A 159 -38.70 -21.05 4.10
C ARG A 159 -37.69 -20.02 4.62
N ARG A 160 -38.21 -19.11 5.45
CA ARG A 160 -37.46 -18.17 6.29
C ARG A 160 -36.73 -18.91 7.40
N LEU A 161 -35.46 -18.57 7.59
CA LEU A 161 -34.70 -18.69 8.84
C LEU A 161 -33.86 -17.40 8.88
N GLY A 162 -34.13 -16.41 9.73
CA GLY A 162 -34.02 -16.44 11.18
C GLY A 162 -32.82 -15.54 11.53
N VAL A 163 -33.07 -14.25 11.75
CA VAL A 163 -32.04 -13.23 12.05
C VAL A 163 -31.57 -13.44 13.49
N GLY A 164 -30.32 -13.88 13.64
CA GLY A 164 -29.61 -13.89 14.92
C GLY A 164 -28.88 -12.56 15.11
N ASP A 165 -29.37 -11.77 16.06
CA ASP A 165 -28.77 -10.55 16.57
C ASP A 165 -27.51 -10.90 17.38
N VAL A 166 -26.36 -10.32 17.03
CA VAL A 166 -25.13 -10.38 17.86
C VAL A 166 -24.59 -8.97 18.02
N GLY A 167 -25.05 -8.36 19.12
CA GLY A 167 -24.41 -7.33 19.94
C GLY A 167 -23.29 -6.50 19.33
N LEU A 168 -23.60 -5.23 19.03
CA LEU A 168 -22.59 -4.17 18.98
C LEU A 168 -22.12 -3.84 20.41
N SER A 169 -20.84 -4.09 20.69
CA SER A 169 -20.09 -3.41 21.74
C SER A 169 -19.07 -2.44 21.11
N PRO A 170 -18.82 -1.26 21.72
CA PRO A 170 -18.15 -0.15 21.06
C PRO A 170 -16.64 -0.36 20.96
N LEU A 171 -16.08 -0.22 19.75
CA LEU A 171 -14.64 -0.14 19.52
C LEU A 171 -14.15 1.32 19.58
N PRO A 172 -12.91 1.56 20.05
CA PRO A 172 -12.38 2.90 20.29
C PRO A 172 -12.08 3.65 18.98
N LEU A 173 -12.31 4.97 19.02
CA LEU A 173 -12.05 5.92 17.94
C LEU A 173 -10.55 6.07 17.69
N CYS A 174 -10.00 5.33 16.72
CA CYS A 174 -8.69 5.61 16.15
C CYS A 174 -8.76 5.71 14.62
N LEU A 175 -8.66 6.95 14.15
CA LEU A 175 -8.24 7.39 12.81
C LEU A 175 -9.19 7.13 11.62
N GLN A 176 -10.36 7.77 11.64
CA GLN A 176 -11.08 8.13 10.41
C GLN A 176 -10.30 9.24 9.68
N ARG A 177 -9.36 8.92 8.79
CA ARG A 177 -8.83 9.90 7.83
C ARG A 177 -9.74 9.92 6.60
N HIS A 178 -10.37 11.06 6.35
CA HIS A 178 -11.18 11.33 5.17
C HIS A 178 -10.37 11.07 3.89
N CYS A 179 -10.81 10.11 3.07
CA CYS A 179 -10.40 10.04 1.66
C CYS A 179 -10.99 11.25 0.94
N ALA A 180 -10.14 12.08 0.33
CA ALA A 180 -10.54 13.24 -0.47
C ALA A 180 -11.14 12.86 -1.85
N ASN A 181 -11.77 11.69 -1.99
CA ASN A 181 -12.53 11.35 -3.18
C ASN A 181 -13.69 10.40 -2.83
N ALA A 182 -14.89 10.72 -3.31
CA ALA A 182 -16.17 10.24 -2.78
C ALA A 182 -16.50 8.74 -3.03
N GLN A 183 -15.55 7.88 -3.42
CA GLN A 183 -15.87 6.51 -3.86
C GLN A 183 -14.93 5.41 -3.33
N THR A 184 -14.04 5.68 -2.37
CA THR A 184 -13.21 4.61 -1.77
C THR A 184 -13.04 4.80 -0.27
N LEU A 185 -13.63 3.88 0.51
CA LEU A 185 -13.38 3.74 1.93
C LEU A 185 -12.27 2.71 2.12
N CYS A 186 -11.09 3.18 2.53
CA CYS A 186 -10.06 2.33 3.10
C CYS A 186 -10.40 2.11 4.58
N VAL A 187 -10.90 0.93 4.93
CA VAL A 187 -11.07 0.55 6.33
C VAL A 187 -9.79 -0.16 6.77
N LEU A 188 -9.10 0.41 7.75
CA LEU A 188 -8.01 -0.27 8.43
C LEU A 188 -8.61 -1.36 9.31
N LEU A 189 -8.44 -2.62 8.92
CA LEU A 189 -8.81 -3.76 9.75
C LEU A 189 -7.57 -4.23 10.51
N LEU A 190 -7.63 -4.14 11.84
CA LEU A 190 -6.68 -4.76 12.75
C LEU A 190 -7.13 -6.21 12.98
N MET A 191 -6.43 -7.18 12.38
CA MET A 191 -6.58 -8.60 12.70
C MET A 191 -5.22 -9.16 13.12
N ASP A 192 -5.16 -9.80 14.28
CA ASP A 192 -3.97 -10.43 14.86
C ASP A 192 -2.73 -9.51 14.93
N GLY A 193 -2.93 -8.23 15.27
CA GLY A 193 -1.83 -7.26 15.42
C GLY A 193 -1.17 -6.84 14.10
N ARG A 194 -1.77 -7.17 12.94
CA ARG A 194 -1.32 -6.73 11.62
C ARG A 194 -2.32 -5.74 11.00
N CYS A 195 -1.79 -4.70 10.35
CA CYS A 195 -2.56 -3.71 9.63
C CYS A 195 -2.91 -4.23 8.23
N PHE A 196 -4.18 -4.56 7.98
CA PHE A 196 -4.67 -4.90 6.65
C PHE A 196 -5.47 -3.73 6.06
N TRP A 197 -5.13 -3.38 4.81
CA TRP A 197 -5.90 -2.43 4.01
C TRP A 197 -6.94 -3.20 3.21
N LYS A 198 -8.22 -3.11 3.57
CA LYS A 198 -9.30 -3.69 2.78
C LYS A 198 -9.93 -2.59 1.93
N MET A 199 -9.73 -2.67 0.61
CA MET A 199 -10.50 -1.86 -0.35
C MET A 199 -11.92 -2.39 -0.39
N THR A 200 -12.89 -1.59 0.05
CA THR A 200 -14.30 -1.91 -0.13
C THR A 200 -14.85 -0.95 -1.19
N PHE A 201 -15.22 -1.48 -2.36
CA PHE A 201 -15.96 -0.71 -3.35
C PHE A 201 -17.40 -0.55 -2.86
N LEU A 202 -17.84 0.69 -2.64
CA LEU A 202 -19.27 1.00 -2.52
C LEU A 202 -19.85 0.95 -3.93
N GLN A 203 -20.59 -0.12 -4.26
CA GLN A 203 -21.50 -0.07 -5.41
C GLN A 203 -22.61 0.94 -5.09
N SER A 204 -22.69 2.01 -5.87
CA SER A 204 -23.86 2.90 -5.87
C SER A 204 -25.05 2.13 -6.46
N ASN A 205 -26.14 2.05 -5.71
CA ASN A 205 -27.48 1.75 -6.24
C ASN A 205 -27.93 2.84 -7.21
#